data_AF-A0A1W9PIY4-F1
#
_entry.id   AF-A0A1W9PIY4-F1
#
_cell.length_a   1.000
_cell.length_b   1.000
_cell.length_c   1.000
_cell.angle_alpha   90.00
_cell.angle_beta   90.00
_cell.angle_gamma   90.00
#
_symmetry.space_group_name_H-M   'P 1'
#
loop_
_entity.id
_entity.type
_entity.pdbx_description
1 polymer ?
#
loop_
_entity_poly.entity_id
_entity_poly.type
_entity_poly.pdbx_seq_one_letter_code
_entity_poly.pdbx_strand_id
1 'polypeptide(L)'
;MILFKSPGIENTEETLKIAIEEVKKSGLKTLVISSTRGYSAEKALKIIPEGIKLIVVTHHYGFKEENECEFSEEIRKKIVEKGYDVLTATHTLSGIERTFRKEFGGLYPTEIVAQTLRLFCEGVKVCVEIAVMCADAGLVRTDEWIVTCAGTSKGLDTALVIKPSNSNRFFDLKIGKVLCMPSDYT
;
A
#
# COMPACT_ATOMS: atom_id res chain seq x y z
N MET A 1 -0.42 18.73 -2.42
CA MET A 1 -1.16 17.58 -2.95
C MET A 1 -1.13 17.69 -4.45
N ILE A 2 -0.71 16.65 -5.15
CA ILE A 2 -0.69 16.56 -6.62
C ILE A 2 -1.88 15.71 -7.07
N LEU A 3 -2.59 16.17 -8.08
CA LEU A 3 -3.72 15.44 -8.67
C LEU A 3 -3.33 14.89 -10.04
N PHE A 4 -3.39 13.58 -10.20
CA PHE A 4 -3.16 12.94 -11.48
C PHE A 4 -4.46 12.93 -12.29
N LYS A 5 -4.34 13.22 -13.60
CA LYS A 5 -5.48 13.26 -14.52
C LYS A 5 -6.12 11.89 -14.75
N SER A 6 -5.31 10.83 -14.71
CA SER A 6 -5.75 9.45 -14.91
C SER A 6 -5.18 8.57 -13.80
N PRO A 7 -5.93 7.55 -13.34
CA PRO A 7 -5.39 6.53 -12.43
C PRO A 7 -4.49 5.54 -13.17
N GLY A 8 -3.58 4.88 -12.44
CA GLY A 8 -2.83 3.72 -12.97
C GLY A 8 -1.31 3.85 -13.05
N ILE A 9 -0.72 2.92 -13.81
CA ILE A 9 0.70 2.59 -13.81
C ILE A 9 1.60 3.71 -14.32
N GLU A 10 1.08 4.58 -15.19
CA GLU A 10 1.78 5.74 -15.74
C GLU A 10 2.28 6.70 -14.65
N ASN A 11 1.60 6.74 -13.50
CA ASN A 11 1.94 7.63 -12.40
C ASN A 11 2.98 7.03 -11.44
N THR A 12 3.46 5.80 -11.68
CA THR A 12 4.25 5.04 -10.68
C THR A 12 5.53 5.76 -10.30
N GLU A 13 6.30 6.21 -11.29
CA GLU A 13 7.59 6.86 -11.03
C GLU A 13 7.39 8.20 -10.32
N GLU A 14 6.37 8.97 -10.72
CA GLU A 14 6.09 10.26 -10.12
C GLU A 14 5.57 10.12 -8.68
N THR A 15 4.68 9.16 -8.43
CA THR A 15 4.21 8.81 -7.10
C THR A 15 5.36 8.44 -6.16
N LEU A 16 6.33 7.65 -6.63
CA LEU A 16 7.51 7.29 -5.83
C LEU A 16 8.41 8.50 -5.55
N LYS A 17 8.62 9.39 -6.53
CA LYS A 17 9.42 10.62 -6.32
C LYS A 17 8.78 11.51 -5.27
N ILE A 18 7.48 11.78 -5.38
CA ILE A 18 6.71 12.58 -4.42
C ILE A 18 6.80 11.98 -3.02
N ALA A 19 6.64 10.66 -2.91
CA ALA A 19 6.73 9.97 -1.63
C ALA A 19 8.12 10.05 -1.00
N ILE A 20 9.17 9.81 -1.79
CA ILE A 20 10.56 9.88 -1.32
C ILE A 20 10.94 11.31 -0.92
N GLU A 21 10.48 12.31 -1.67
CA GLU A 21 10.67 13.72 -1.30
C GLU A 21 10.03 14.02 0.06
N GLU A 22 8.80 13.57 0.29
CA GLU A 22 8.13 13.74 1.58
C GLU A 22 8.87 13.02 2.71
N VAL A 23 9.29 11.76 2.49
CA VAL A 23 10.06 10.99 3.47
C VAL A 23 11.31 11.77 3.89
N LYS A 24 12.07 12.32 2.93
CA LYS A 24 13.26 13.13 3.19
C LYS A 24 12.94 14.43 3.90
N LYS A 25 11.98 15.19 3.38
CA LYS A 25 11.61 16.53 3.88
C LYS A 25 11.11 16.48 5.31
N SER A 26 10.33 15.46 5.65
CA SER A 26 9.68 15.32 6.96
C SER A 26 10.50 14.45 7.93
N GLY A 27 11.71 14.03 7.54
CA GLY A 27 12.59 13.20 8.38
C GLY A 27 12.01 11.83 8.74
N LEU A 28 11.09 11.32 7.92
CA LEU A 28 10.48 10.01 8.11
C LEU A 28 11.46 8.92 7.68
N LYS A 29 11.30 7.73 8.25
CA LYS A 29 12.26 6.62 8.05
C LYS A 29 11.71 5.47 7.24
N THR A 30 10.41 5.46 6.94
CA THR A 30 9.74 4.28 6.38
C THR A 30 8.85 4.64 5.20
N LEU A 31 9.08 3.93 4.10
CA LEU A 31 8.25 3.92 2.90
C LEU A 31 7.65 2.52 2.75
N VAL A 32 6.32 2.44 2.71
CA VAL A 32 5.58 1.22 2.42
C VAL A 32 4.98 1.33 1.04
N ILE A 33 5.12 0.32 0.19
CA ILE A 33 4.52 0.34 -1.16
C ILE A 33 3.74 -0.95 -1.42
N SER A 34 2.65 -0.86 -2.19
CA SER A 34 2.02 -2.05 -2.77
C SER A 34 2.70 -2.45 -4.07
N SER A 35 2.92 -3.75 -4.28
CA SER A 35 3.41 -4.26 -5.56
C SER A 35 2.94 -5.69 -5.77
N THR A 36 2.07 -5.92 -6.75
CA THR A 36 1.50 -7.26 -7.02
C THR A 36 2.49 -8.20 -7.70
N ARG A 37 3.16 -7.73 -8.76
CA ARG A 37 4.06 -8.54 -9.60
C ARG A 37 5.53 -8.13 -9.50
N GLY A 38 5.84 -7.06 -8.77
CA GLY A 38 7.20 -6.57 -8.59
C GLY A 38 7.54 -5.27 -9.33
N TYR A 39 6.78 -4.85 -10.35
CA TYR A 39 7.09 -3.63 -11.14
C TYR A 39 7.36 -2.39 -10.29
N SER A 40 6.45 -2.04 -9.38
CA SER A 40 6.59 -0.86 -8.50
C SER A 40 7.77 -1.02 -7.54
N ALA A 41 8.05 -2.25 -7.10
CA ALA A 41 9.17 -2.55 -6.21
C ALA A 41 10.52 -2.37 -6.91
N GLU A 42 10.66 -2.86 -8.15
CA GLU A 42 11.89 -2.64 -8.93
C GLU A 42 12.15 -1.16 -9.21
N LYS A 43 11.09 -0.38 -9.47
CA LYS A 43 11.20 1.08 -9.62
C LYS A 43 11.64 1.74 -8.32
N ALA A 44 11.03 1.37 -7.19
CA ALA A 44 11.41 1.90 -5.88
C ALA A 44 12.88 1.57 -5.54
N LEU A 45 13.34 0.34 -5.76
CA LEU A 45 14.72 -0.10 -5.49
C LEU A 45 15.80 0.69 -6.26
N LYS A 46 15.44 1.36 -7.36
CA LYS A 46 16.36 2.16 -8.17
C LYS A 46 16.54 3.58 -7.63
N ILE A 47 15.57 4.11 -6.91
CA ILE A 47 15.52 5.52 -6.51
C ILE A 47 15.42 5.74 -5.00
N ILE A 48 15.15 4.67 -4.23
CA ILE A 48 15.11 4.73 -2.77
C ILE A 48 16.48 5.17 -2.23
N PRO A 49 16.53 6.25 -1.41
CA PRO A 49 17.78 6.68 -0.77
C PRO A 49 18.22 5.71 0.33
N GLU A 50 19.51 5.69 0.62
CA GLU A 50 20.06 4.97 1.77
C GLU A 50 19.44 5.45 3.10
N GLY A 51 19.35 4.55 4.08
CA GLY A 51 18.82 4.86 5.41
C GLY A 51 17.28 4.90 5.51
N ILE A 52 16.55 4.82 4.39
CA ILE A 52 15.09 4.68 4.40
C ILE A 52 14.71 3.21 4.35
N LYS A 53 13.93 2.78 5.34
CA LYS A 53 13.33 1.44 5.37
C LYS A 53 12.26 1.34 4.28
N LEU A 54 12.45 0.45 3.32
CA LEU A 54 11.43 0.07 2.34
C LEU A 54 10.72 -1.21 2.80
N ILE A 55 9.38 -1.20 2.73
CA ILE A 55 8.55 -2.38 2.94
C ILE A 55 7.66 -2.55 1.70
N VAL A 56 7.74 -3.70 1.06
CA VAL A 56 6.94 -4.03 -0.13
C VAL A 56 5.81 -4.98 0.28
N VAL A 57 4.56 -4.58 0.10
CA VAL A 57 3.39 -5.40 0.40
C VAL A 57 2.82 -5.99 -0.89
N THR A 58 2.68 -7.32 -0.91
CA THR A 58 2.19 -8.09 -2.07
C THR A 58 0.76 -8.56 -1.84
N HIS A 59 0.14 -9.13 -2.89
CA HIS A 59 -1.05 -9.95 -2.68
C HIS A 59 -0.74 -11.18 -1.81
N HIS A 60 -1.73 -11.65 -1.05
CA HIS A 60 -1.67 -12.93 -0.35
C HIS A 60 -1.58 -14.12 -1.35
N TYR A 61 -1.02 -15.23 -0.89
CA TYR A 61 -1.11 -16.50 -1.63
C TYR A 61 -2.59 -16.88 -1.85
N GLY A 62 -2.93 -17.39 -3.02
CA GLY A 62 -4.33 -17.72 -3.34
C GLY A 62 -5.18 -16.53 -3.80
N PHE A 63 -4.60 -15.35 -4.03
CA PHE A 63 -5.40 -14.19 -4.46
C PHE A 63 -6.02 -14.39 -5.86
N LYS A 64 -5.22 -14.85 -6.82
CA LYS A 64 -5.65 -15.14 -8.20
C LYS A 64 -5.91 -16.62 -8.40
N GLU A 65 -4.97 -17.48 -8.01
CA GLU A 65 -5.00 -18.93 -8.17
C GLU A 65 -4.52 -19.59 -6.87
N GLU A 66 -5.11 -20.73 -6.50
CA GLU A 66 -4.82 -21.43 -5.24
C GLU A 66 -3.35 -21.82 -5.13
N ASN A 67 -2.76 -21.64 -3.94
CA ASN A 67 -1.35 -21.94 -3.64
C ASN A 67 -0.31 -21.13 -4.43
N GLU A 68 -0.73 -20.16 -5.24
CA GLU A 68 0.17 -19.31 -6.02
C GLU A 68 0.31 -17.90 -5.44
N CYS A 69 1.49 -17.31 -5.66
CA CYS A 69 1.76 -15.88 -5.42
C CYS A 69 2.20 -15.22 -6.73
N GLU A 70 1.57 -14.12 -7.10
CA GLU A 70 1.87 -13.39 -8.34
C GLU A 70 3.22 -12.64 -8.29
N PHE A 71 3.79 -12.48 -7.10
CA PHE A 71 5.01 -11.72 -6.89
C PHE A 71 6.25 -12.53 -7.30
N SER A 72 7.13 -11.93 -8.10
CA SER A 72 8.34 -12.60 -8.56
C SER A 72 9.27 -12.93 -7.38
N GLU A 73 9.62 -14.21 -7.24
CA GLU A 73 10.60 -14.69 -6.27
C GLU A 73 12.01 -14.15 -6.53
N GLU A 74 12.35 -13.87 -7.80
CA GLU A 74 13.62 -13.20 -8.13
C GLU A 74 13.64 -11.78 -7.57
N ILE A 75 12.54 -11.02 -7.73
CA ILE A 75 12.42 -9.66 -7.19
C ILE A 75 12.40 -9.70 -5.66
N ARG A 76 11.72 -10.69 -5.06
CA ARG A 76 11.73 -10.90 -3.61
C ARG A 76 13.15 -11.05 -3.07
N LYS A 77 13.95 -11.94 -3.66
CA LYS A 77 15.35 -12.14 -3.26
C LYS A 77 16.15 -10.84 -3.35
N LYS A 78 16.03 -10.10 -4.47
CA LYS A 78 16.71 -8.79 -4.65
C LYS A 78 16.33 -7.77 -3.57
N ILE A 79 15.08 -7.74 -3.12
CA ILE A 79 14.62 -6.82 -2.06
C ILE A 79 15.26 -7.21 -0.72
N VAL A 80 15.21 -8.51 -0.37
CA VAL A 80 15.73 -9.03 0.90
C VAL A 80 17.25 -8.92 0.98
N GLU A 81 17.98 -9.20 -0.11
CA GLU A 81 19.44 -9.04 -0.19
C GLU A 81 19.88 -7.59 0.03
N LYS A 82 19.03 -6.61 -0.31
CA LYS A 82 19.25 -5.19 -0.04
C LYS A 82 18.84 -4.77 1.39
N GLY A 83 18.40 -5.70 2.23
CA GLY A 83 18.02 -5.44 3.62
C GLY A 83 16.62 -4.83 3.79
N TYR A 84 15.74 -4.98 2.78
CA TYR A 84 14.37 -4.49 2.82
C TYR A 84 13.36 -5.62 3.05
N ASP A 85 12.16 -5.27 3.52
CA ASP A 85 11.13 -6.24 3.87
C ASP A 85 10.13 -6.47 2.72
N VAL A 86 9.65 -7.71 2.59
CA VAL A 86 8.51 -8.07 1.73
C VAL A 86 7.43 -8.73 2.58
N LEU A 87 6.25 -8.12 2.64
CA LEU A 87 5.10 -8.66 3.35
C LEU A 87 4.10 -9.30 2.38
N THR A 88 3.80 -10.57 2.63
CA THR A 88 2.74 -11.32 1.96
C THR A 88 1.78 -11.84 3.02
N ALA A 89 0.59 -11.23 3.11
CA ALA A 89 -0.39 -11.55 4.16
C ALA A 89 -1.82 -11.24 3.69
N THR A 90 -2.82 -11.73 4.43
CA THR A 90 -4.24 -11.47 4.15
C THR A 90 -4.53 -9.97 4.06
N HIS A 91 -5.35 -9.59 3.08
CA HIS A 91 -5.81 -8.21 2.90
C HIS A 91 -6.78 -7.80 4.02
N THR A 92 -6.33 -6.95 4.94
CA THR A 92 -7.08 -6.61 6.17
C THR A 92 -8.41 -5.93 5.90
N LEU A 93 -8.55 -5.13 4.83
CA LEU A 93 -9.83 -4.50 4.46
C LEU A 93 -10.72 -5.41 3.60
N SER A 94 -10.65 -6.72 3.87
CA SER A 94 -11.57 -7.72 3.32
C SER A 94 -11.59 -9.00 4.15
N GLY A 95 -10.45 -9.67 4.33
CA GLY A 95 -10.36 -10.92 5.09
C GLY A 95 -11.37 -11.98 4.65
N ILE A 96 -11.94 -12.69 5.64
CA ILE A 96 -12.94 -13.74 5.40
C ILE A 96 -14.29 -13.19 4.90
N GLU A 97 -14.61 -11.92 5.16
CA GLU A 97 -15.86 -11.30 4.69
C GLU A 97 -15.94 -11.30 3.15
N ARG A 98 -14.80 -11.31 2.45
CA ARG A 98 -14.76 -11.48 0.98
C ARG A 98 -15.41 -12.77 0.53
N THR A 99 -15.21 -13.86 1.27
CA THR A 99 -15.83 -15.15 0.96
C THR A 99 -17.34 -15.05 1.18
N PHE A 100 -17.78 -14.45 2.29
CA PHE A 100 -19.21 -14.29 2.56
C PHE A 100 -19.91 -13.45 1.49
N ARG A 101 -19.30 -12.37 1.01
CA ARG A 101 -19.82 -11.59 -0.12
C ARG A 101 -19.91 -12.41 -1.41
N LYS A 102 -18.93 -13.26 -1.72
CA LYS A 102 -18.94 -14.09 -2.94
C LYS A 102 -20.01 -15.18 -2.89
N GLU A 103 -20.15 -15.85 -1.75
CA GLU A 103 -21.08 -16.98 -1.58
C GLU A 103 -22.52 -16.55 -1.34
N PHE A 104 -22.72 -15.54 -0.50
CA PHE A 104 -24.04 -15.16 0.01
C PHE A 104 -24.50 -13.77 -0.46
N GLY A 105 -23.64 -13.01 -1.14
CA GLY A 105 -23.90 -11.59 -1.42
C GLY A 105 -23.87 -10.72 -0.16
N GLY A 106 -24.40 -9.51 -0.27
CA GLY A 106 -24.56 -8.57 0.85
C GLY A 106 -23.43 -7.55 1.03
N LEU A 107 -23.54 -6.76 2.10
CA LEU A 107 -22.57 -5.75 2.52
C LEU A 107 -22.04 -6.10 3.91
N TYR A 108 -20.73 -6.12 4.07
CA TYR A 108 -20.07 -6.47 5.33
C TYR A 108 -19.25 -5.29 5.86
N PRO A 109 -19.13 -5.12 7.19
CA PRO A 109 -18.53 -3.93 7.78
C PRO A 109 -17.12 -3.60 7.27
N THR A 110 -16.26 -4.60 7.09
CA THR A 110 -14.88 -4.37 6.62
C THR A 110 -14.87 -3.91 5.17
N GLU A 111 -15.73 -4.49 4.33
CA GLU A 111 -15.87 -4.07 2.94
C GLU A 111 -16.55 -2.68 2.82
N ILE A 112 -17.46 -2.30 3.72
CA ILE A 112 -18.05 -0.94 3.77
C ILE A 112 -16.96 0.11 4.01
N VAL A 113 -16.04 -0.14 4.96
CA VAL A 113 -14.88 0.74 5.18
C VAL A 113 -14.03 0.84 3.92
N ALA A 114 -13.74 -0.29 3.27
CA ALA A 114 -12.98 -0.33 2.03
C ALA A 114 -13.65 0.49 0.91
N GLN A 115 -14.97 0.34 0.71
CA GLN A 115 -15.72 1.10 -0.28
C GLN A 115 -15.78 2.60 0.06
N THR A 116 -15.85 2.96 1.34
CA THR A 116 -15.82 4.35 1.78
C THR A 116 -14.49 5.02 1.44
N LEU A 117 -13.37 4.33 1.65
CA LEU A 117 -12.04 4.84 1.26
C LEU A 117 -11.87 4.96 -0.25
N ARG A 118 -12.52 4.09 -1.04
CA ARG A 118 -12.53 4.16 -2.50
C ARG A 118 -13.25 5.37 -3.07
N LEU A 119 -14.06 6.07 -2.27
CA LEU A 119 -14.64 7.36 -2.66
C LEU A 119 -13.56 8.41 -2.98
N PHE A 120 -12.36 8.27 -2.42
CA PHE A 120 -11.21 9.06 -2.83
C PHE A 120 -10.59 8.48 -4.12
N CYS A 121 -10.11 7.23 -4.04
CA CYS A 121 -9.65 6.41 -5.17
C CYS A 121 -9.27 4.99 -4.66
N GLU A 122 -9.00 4.04 -5.56
CA GLU A 122 -8.50 2.70 -5.17
C GLU A 122 -7.20 2.78 -4.36
N GLY A 123 -6.27 3.65 -4.76
CA GLY A 123 -4.99 3.80 -4.09
C GLY A 123 -5.10 4.26 -2.63
N VAL A 124 -6.08 5.09 -2.27
CA VAL A 124 -6.29 5.51 -0.86
C VAL A 124 -6.68 4.33 0.00
N LYS A 125 -7.63 3.51 -0.46
CA LYS A 125 -8.02 2.27 0.23
C LYS A 125 -6.81 1.36 0.44
N VAL A 126 -6.01 1.14 -0.61
CA VAL A 126 -4.87 0.22 -0.53
C VAL A 126 -3.76 0.79 0.36
N CYS A 127 -3.49 2.10 0.33
CA CYS A 127 -2.55 2.74 1.25
C CYS A 127 -2.91 2.50 2.73
N VAL A 128 -4.19 2.65 3.08
CA VAL A 128 -4.68 2.35 4.44
C VAL A 128 -4.55 0.86 4.75
N GLU A 129 -4.92 -0.02 3.82
CA GLU A 129 -4.84 -1.48 4.01
C GLU A 129 -3.40 -1.95 4.28
N ILE A 130 -2.44 -1.53 3.45
CA ILE A 130 -1.04 -1.95 3.61
C ILE A 130 -0.39 -1.37 4.87
N ALA A 131 -0.82 -0.18 5.32
CA ALA A 131 -0.37 0.38 6.60
C ALA A 131 -0.76 -0.51 7.78
N VAL A 132 -2.02 -0.97 7.80
CA VAL A 132 -2.55 -1.85 8.86
C VAL A 132 -1.90 -3.23 8.79
N MET A 133 -1.77 -3.81 7.59
CA MET A 133 -1.08 -5.09 7.40
C MET A 133 0.36 -5.04 7.93
N CYS A 134 1.11 -3.98 7.63
CA CYS A 134 2.47 -3.80 8.13
C CYS A 134 2.52 -3.64 9.65
N ALA A 135 1.54 -2.96 10.26
CA ALA A 135 1.46 -2.81 11.70
C ALA A 135 1.18 -4.14 12.39
N ASP A 136 0.26 -4.93 11.85
CA ASP A 136 -0.07 -6.27 12.35
C ASP A 136 1.10 -7.25 12.24
N ALA A 137 1.94 -7.08 11.21
CA ALA A 137 3.17 -7.87 11.03
C ALA A 137 4.36 -7.37 11.87
N GLY A 138 4.23 -6.28 12.63
CA GLY A 138 5.31 -5.68 13.41
C GLY A 138 6.42 -5.03 12.56
N LEU A 139 6.15 -4.75 11.28
CA LEU A 139 7.12 -4.15 10.36
C LEU A 139 7.18 -2.63 10.49
N VAL A 140 6.13 -2.01 11.02
CA VAL A 140 6.05 -0.56 11.32
C VAL A 140 5.57 -0.34 12.75
N ARG A 141 5.99 0.79 13.34
CA ARG A 141 5.52 1.21 14.66
C ARG A 141 4.26 2.06 14.54
N THR A 142 3.34 1.92 15.48
CA THR A 142 2.08 2.66 15.52
C THR A 142 2.19 4.05 16.17
N ASP A 143 3.35 4.37 16.77
CA ASP A 143 3.66 5.69 17.31
C ASP A 143 4.41 6.61 16.33
N GLU A 144 4.78 6.11 15.15
CA GLU A 144 5.53 6.83 14.12
C GLU A 144 4.67 7.15 12.88
N TRP A 145 5.04 8.20 12.15
CA TRP A 145 4.47 8.50 10.84
C TRP A 145 5.27 7.78 9.74
N ILE A 146 4.56 7.24 8.76
CA ILE A 146 5.13 6.55 7.59
C ILE A 146 4.55 7.14 6.30
N VAL A 147 5.23 6.90 5.19
CA VAL A 147 4.65 7.15 3.86
C VAL A 147 4.22 5.83 3.24
N THR A 148 3.00 5.77 2.73
CA THR A 148 2.47 4.63 1.99
C THR A 148 2.21 5.01 0.54
N CYS A 149 2.57 4.15 -0.41
CA CYS A 149 2.20 4.29 -1.81
C CYS A 149 1.41 3.09 -2.31
N ALA A 150 0.33 3.36 -3.03
CA ALA A 150 -0.45 2.33 -3.72
C ALA A 150 -1.03 2.86 -5.02
N GLY A 151 -1.76 2.04 -5.75
CA GLY A 151 -2.33 2.45 -7.03
C GLY A 151 -3.57 1.69 -7.46
N THR A 152 -4.16 2.15 -8.55
CA THR A 152 -5.32 1.56 -9.20
C THR A 152 -4.88 0.48 -10.18
N SER A 153 -5.38 -0.75 -10.02
CA SER A 153 -5.11 -1.92 -10.89
C SER A 153 -3.64 -2.36 -10.94
N LYS A 154 -2.74 -1.55 -11.49
CA LYS A 154 -1.31 -1.80 -11.61
C LYS A 154 -0.52 -0.52 -11.34
N GLY A 155 0.66 -0.67 -10.75
CA GLY A 155 1.54 0.47 -10.46
C GLY A 155 1.11 1.25 -9.23
N LEU A 156 1.56 2.50 -9.15
CA LEU A 156 1.29 3.43 -8.04
C LEU A 156 0.74 4.73 -8.61
N ASP A 157 -0.35 5.24 -8.02
CA ASP A 157 -0.93 6.55 -8.38
C ASP A 157 -1.33 7.37 -7.15
N THR A 158 -1.10 6.85 -5.95
CA THR A 158 -1.53 7.44 -4.70
C THR A 158 -0.43 7.30 -3.65
N ALA A 159 -0.16 8.38 -2.91
CA ALA A 159 0.74 8.35 -1.77
C ALA A 159 0.19 9.16 -0.60
N LEU A 160 0.26 8.59 0.61
CA LEU A 160 -0.27 9.15 1.84
C LEU A 160 0.79 9.17 2.95
N VAL A 161 0.74 10.17 3.82
CA VAL A 161 1.41 10.15 5.14
C VAL A 161 0.41 9.59 6.14
N ILE A 162 0.73 8.47 6.78
CA ILE A 162 -0.17 7.72 7.67
C ILE A 162 0.54 7.46 9.01
N LYS A 163 -0.18 7.60 10.12
CA LYS A 163 0.18 7.02 11.40
C LYS A 163 -0.59 5.70 11.54
N PRO A 164 0.07 4.54 11.39
CA PRO A 164 -0.62 3.26 11.29
C PRO A 164 -1.20 2.85 12.64
N SER A 165 -2.18 1.95 12.60
CA SER A 165 -2.71 1.26 13.78
C SER A 165 -2.94 -0.21 13.44
N ASN A 166 -2.93 -1.06 14.45
CA ASN A 166 -3.27 -2.47 14.31
C ASN A 166 -4.76 -2.64 13.96
N SER A 167 -5.09 -3.75 13.29
CA SER A 167 -6.46 -4.02 12.84
C SER A 167 -7.49 -4.02 13.97
N ASN A 168 -7.14 -4.54 15.15
CA ASN A 168 -8.01 -4.54 16.34
C ASN A 168 -8.24 -3.13 16.95
N ARG A 169 -7.50 -2.12 16.48
CA ARG A 169 -7.57 -0.71 16.88
C ARG A 169 -7.66 0.20 15.64
N PHE A 170 -8.34 -0.28 14.59
CA PHE A 170 -8.33 0.35 13.27
C PHE A 170 -8.61 1.86 13.30
N PHE A 171 -9.58 2.31 14.10
CA PHE A 171 -9.97 3.73 14.19
C PHE A 171 -8.97 4.65 14.91
N ASP A 172 -7.91 4.10 15.50
CA ASP A 172 -6.78 4.89 16.03
C ASP A 172 -5.85 5.36 14.89
N LEU A 173 -5.93 4.75 13.70
CA LEU A 173 -5.17 5.16 12.51
C LEU A 173 -5.46 6.62 12.15
N LYS A 174 -4.43 7.37 11.74
CA LYS A 174 -4.57 8.75 11.26
C LYS A 174 -3.98 8.91 9.87
N ILE A 175 -4.78 9.46 8.96
CA ILE A 175 -4.28 9.98 7.68
C ILE A 175 -3.83 11.41 7.95
N GLY A 176 -2.53 11.67 7.81
CA GLY A 176 -1.93 12.99 8.07
C GLY A 176 -1.94 13.89 6.84
N LYS A 177 -1.61 13.34 5.67
CA LYS A 177 -1.48 14.11 4.43
C LYS A 177 -1.74 13.24 3.20
N VAL A 178 -2.47 13.77 2.23
CA VAL A 178 -2.55 13.23 0.87
C VAL A 178 -1.46 13.90 0.03
N LEU A 179 -0.48 13.12 -0.44
CA LEU A 179 0.64 13.63 -1.22
C LEU A 179 0.26 13.71 -2.70
N CYS A 180 -0.26 12.61 -3.24
CA CYS A 180 -0.84 12.55 -4.56
C CYS A 180 -1.98 11.52 -4.63
N MET A 181 -2.91 11.71 -5.57
CA MET A 181 -3.97 10.77 -5.93
C MET A 181 -4.54 11.12 -7.32
N PRO A 182 -5.18 10.18 -8.03
CA PRO A 182 -5.95 10.51 -9.24
C PRO A 182 -7.22 11.30 -8.92
N SER A 183 -7.70 12.10 -9.87
CA SER A 183 -8.94 12.88 -9.75
C SER A 183 -9.60 13.12 -11.10
N ASP A 184 -10.86 12.70 -11.24
CA ASP A 184 -11.67 12.91 -12.46
C ASP A 184 -12.25 14.34 -12.57
N TYR A 185 -12.07 15.17 -11.54
CA TYR A 185 -12.57 16.55 -11.53
C TYR A 185 -11.75 17.50 -12.45
N THR A 186 -10.55 17.10 -12.87
CA THR A 186 -9.55 17.97 -13.54
C THR A 186 -9.19 17.51 -14.94
#